data_AF-A0A928ZYH7-F1
#
_entry.id   AF-A0A928ZYH7-F1
#
_cell.length_a   1.000
_cell.length_b   1.000
_cell.length_c   1.000
_cell.angle_alpha   90.00
_cell.angle_beta   90.00
_cell.angle_gamma   90.00
#
_symmetry.space_group_name_H-M   'P 1'
#
loop_
_entity.id
_entity.type
_entity.pdbx_description
1 polymer ?
#
loop_
_entity_poly.entity_id
_entity_poly.type
_entity_poly.pdbx_seq_one_letter_code
_entity_poly.pdbx_strand_id
1 'polypeptide(L)'
;MSWYSPVKLINLSRLLVLGIALLSPLSVKSQPSTMETLLTPLDNGSYQLCTDPDPQDWRDGSGTCLNILKQGTTLEGYYGYPHSGSFVCLRGQVSENWFDGQGLVMSWVGNAWQDIPQETFIWDYPEERLSLSQGELVRSEGADQVHWIMFQTARLNMQSMYLYDSPQMTSPTQLCDWSFN
;
A
#
# COMPACT_ATOMS: atom_id res chain seq x y z
N MET A 1 -22.67 -97.24 -17.12
CA MET A 1 -24.00 -96.77 -16.64
C MET A 1 -23.84 -95.31 -16.27
N SER A 2 -24.72 -94.45 -16.82
CA SER A 2 -25.08 -93.05 -16.51
C SER A 2 -24.31 -92.36 -15.38
N TRP A 3 -23.88 -91.09 -15.47
CA TRP A 3 -24.77 -89.92 -15.34
C TRP A 3 -24.07 -88.63 -15.80
N TYR A 4 -24.84 -87.79 -16.50
CA TYR A 4 -24.54 -86.39 -16.80
C TYR A 4 -24.53 -85.53 -15.52
N SER A 5 -23.76 -84.43 -15.52
CA SER A 5 -24.10 -83.22 -14.77
C SER A 5 -23.65 -81.96 -15.54
N PRO A 6 -24.52 -80.94 -15.68
CA PRO A 6 -24.22 -79.74 -16.46
C PRO A 6 -23.44 -78.70 -15.65
N VAL A 7 -22.53 -78.02 -16.33
CA VAL A 7 -21.81 -76.84 -15.86
C VAL A 7 -22.78 -75.66 -15.73
N LYS A 8 -22.92 -75.10 -14.52
CA LYS A 8 -23.61 -73.81 -14.29
C LYS A 8 -22.65 -72.67 -14.66
N LEU A 9 -23.01 -71.90 -15.69
CA LEU A 9 -22.38 -70.61 -15.98
C LEU A 9 -22.82 -69.59 -14.91
N ILE A 10 -21.88 -69.15 -14.09
CA ILE A 10 -22.08 -68.06 -13.13
C ILE A 10 -21.79 -66.75 -13.87
N ASN A 11 -22.84 -65.94 -14.01
CA ASN A 11 -22.79 -64.61 -14.61
C ASN A 11 -22.14 -63.64 -13.61
N LEU A 12 -20.87 -63.28 -13.84
CA LEU A 12 -20.11 -62.32 -13.04
C LEU A 12 -20.10 -60.95 -13.73
N SER A 13 -21.25 -60.27 -13.74
CA SER A 13 -21.29 -58.83 -14.01
C SER A 13 -20.89 -58.08 -12.73
N ARG A 14 -19.58 -57.88 -12.53
CA ARG A 14 -19.09 -57.00 -11.46
C ARG A 14 -19.28 -55.54 -11.88
N LEU A 15 -20.16 -54.84 -11.16
CA LEU A 15 -20.34 -53.39 -11.18
C LEU A 15 -19.01 -52.68 -10.89
N LEU A 16 -18.48 -51.98 -11.89
CA LEU A 16 -17.47 -50.94 -11.71
C LEU A 16 -18.19 -49.68 -11.22
N VAL A 17 -18.20 -49.45 -9.90
CA VAL A 17 -18.59 -48.14 -9.35
C VAL A 17 -17.35 -47.26 -9.41
N LEU A 18 -17.23 -46.45 -10.48
CA LEU A 18 -16.30 -45.33 -10.52
C LEU A 18 -16.77 -44.30 -9.48
N GLY A 19 -16.13 -44.29 -8.31
CA GLY A 19 -16.21 -43.17 -7.38
C GLY A 19 -15.44 -42.00 -7.96
N ILE A 20 -16.14 -41.09 -8.66
CA ILE A 20 -15.59 -39.80 -9.05
C ILE A 20 -15.50 -38.95 -7.77
N ALA A 21 -14.30 -38.85 -7.21
CA ALA A 21 -14.01 -37.91 -6.14
C ALA A 21 -14.21 -36.49 -6.70
N LEU A 22 -15.27 -35.82 -6.27
CA LEU A 22 -15.50 -34.40 -6.51
C LEU A 22 -14.43 -33.60 -5.78
N LEU A 23 -13.31 -33.33 -6.46
CA LEU A 23 -12.34 -32.32 -6.04
C LEU A 23 -12.97 -30.95 -6.28
N SER A 24 -13.53 -30.34 -5.24
CA SER A 24 -13.93 -28.94 -5.27
C SER A 24 -12.69 -28.10 -5.58
N PRO A 25 -12.68 -27.23 -6.61
CA PRO A 25 -11.56 -26.34 -6.86
C PRO A 25 -11.43 -25.39 -5.68
N LEU A 26 -10.28 -25.42 -5.01
CA LEU A 26 -9.88 -24.38 -4.07
C LEU A 26 -9.86 -23.06 -4.84
N SER A 27 -10.81 -22.16 -4.58
CA SER A 27 -10.75 -20.78 -5.07
C SER A 27 -9.60 -20.08 -4.37
N VAL A 28 -8.44 -20.07 -5.01
CA VAL A 28 -7.34 -19.19 -4.62
C VAL A 28 -7.79 -17.76 -4.92
N LYS A 29 -8.05 -16.99 -3.87
CA LYS A 29 -8.34 -15.56 -3.99
C LYS A 29 -7.09 -14.91 -4.59
N SER A 30 -7.14 -14.50 -5.86
CA SER A 30 -5.99 -13.90 -6.53
C SER A 30 -5.62 -12.60 -5.83
N GLN A 31 -4.39 -12.50 -5.32
CA GLN A 31 -3.87 -11.25 -4.78
C GLN A 31 -3.81 -10.21 -5.93
N PRO A 32 -4.22 -8.95 -5.69
CA PRO A 32 -4.16 -7.92 -6.72
C PRO A 32 -2.74 -7.77 -7.25
N SER A 33 -2.61 -7.67 -8.58
CA SER A 33 -1.32 -7.59 -9.27
C SER A 33 -0.67 -6.21 -9.16
N THR A 34 -1.44 -5.16 -8.85
CA THR A 34 -0.97 -3.78 -8.71
C THR A 34 -1.67 -3.05 -7.58
N MET A 35 -1.08 -1.95 -7.10
CA MET A 35 -1.72 -1.06 -6.11
C MET A 35 -2.93 -0.34 -6.65
N GLU A 36 -2.94 0.04 -7.92
CA GLU A 36 -4.13 0.56 -8.58
C GLU A 36 -5.29 -0.45 -8.50
N THR A 37 -5.03 -1.74 -8.77
CA THR A 37 -6.06 -2.80 -8.70
C THR A 37 -6.53 -3.03 -7.26
N LEU A 38 -5.64 -2.85 -6.27
CA LEU A 38 -5.99 -2.95 -4.85
C LEU A 38 -6.85 -1.76 -4.39
N LEU A 39 -6.50 -0.54 -4.78
CA LEU A 39 -7.11 0.69 -4.25
C LEU A 39 -8.36 1.13 -5.01
N THR A 40 -8.45 0.87 -6.33
CA THR A 40 -9.61 1.25 -7.16
C THR A 40 -10.96 0.79 -6.60
N PRO A 41 -11.13 -0.49 -6.17
CA PRO A 41 -12.42 -0.95 -5.65
C PRO A 41 -12.73 -0.47 -4.22
N LEU A 42 -11.80 0.21 -3.54
CA LEU A 42 -12.04 0.75 -2.20
C LEU A 42 -12.92 1.99 -2.27
N ASP A 43 -13.83 2.10 -1.31
CA ASP A 43 -14.66 3.29 -1.13
C ASP A 43 -13.81 4.53 -0.78
N ASN A 44 -14.46 5.69 -0.74
CA ASN A 44 -13.82 6.87 -0.16
C ASN A 44 -13.65 6.65 1.34
N GLY A 45 -12.47 6.97 1.86
CA GLY A 45 -12.15 6.69 3.26
C GLY A 45 -10.66 6.80 3.56
N SER A 46 -10.30 6.50 4.80
CA SER A 46 -8.91 6.52 5.26
C SER A 46 -8.31 5.12 5.26
N TYR A 47 -7.09 5.00 4.74
CA TYR A 47 -6.36 3.74 4.61
C TYR A 47 -4.91 3.92 5.01
N GLN A 48 -4.31 2.85 5.54
CA GLN A 48 -2.89 2.77 5.84
C GLN A 48 -2.28 1.62 5.05
N LEU A 49 -1.21 1.92 4.32
CA LEU A 49 -0.40 0.94 3.62
C LEU A 49 1.01 0.99 4.19
N CYS A 50 1.61 -0.15 4.51
CA CYS A 50 2.99 -0.19 5.03
C CYS A 50 3.85 -1.22 4.28
N THR A 51 5.16 -1.05 4.30
CA THR A 51 6.08 -2.00 3.64
C THR A 51 6.18 -3.33 4.37
N ASP A 52 5.87 -3.35 5.66
CA ASP A 52 5.82 -4.57 6.46
C ASP A 52 4.37 -4.94 6.81
N PRO A 53 4.07 -6.24 7.04
CA PRO A 53 2.77 -6.68 7.54
C PRO A 53 2.40 -6.00 8.87
N ASP A 54 1.10 -5.92 9.14
CA ASP A 54 0.58 -5.42 10.41
C ASP A 54 1.24 -6.17 11.59
N PRO A 55 1.89 -5.46 12.53
CA PRO A 55 2.66 -6.08 13.61
C PRO A 55 1.80 -6.81 14.66
N GLN A 56 0.47 -6.61 14.69
CA GLN A 56 -0.47 -7.23 15.63
C GLN A 56 -0.09 -7.03 17.11
N ASP A 57 0.54 -5.89 17.43
CA ASP A 57 0.96 -5.51 18.78
C ASP A 57 0.68 -4.02 19.05
N TRP A 58 1.43 -3.40 19.97
CA TRP A 58 1.24 -2.01 20.36
C TRP A 58 1.75 -0.99 19.33
N ARG A 59 2.43 -1.45 18.26
CA ARG A 59 3.00 -0.57 17.23
C ARG A 59 1.91 -0.12 16.26
N ASP A 60 1.95 1.16 15.90
CA ASP A 60 0.97 1.77 14.97
C ASP A 60 1.35 1.55 13.48
N GLY A 61 2.40 0.77 13.21
CA GLY A 61 2.93 0.46 11.89
C GLY A 61 4.31 -0.19 11.94
N SER A 62 4.75 -0.76 10.82
CA SER A 62 6.11 -1.29 10.66
C SER A 62 6.68 -0.95 9.27
N GLY A 63 7.99 -0.69 9.21
CA GLY A 63 8.66 -0.23 7.99
C GLY A 63 8.36 1.23 7.67
N THR A 64 8.13 1.57 6.40
CA THR A 64 7.55 2.86 6.02
C THR A 64 6.06 2.70 5.73
N CYS A 65 5.30 3.72 6.05
CA CYS A 65 3.85 3.69 5.93
C CYS A 65 3.33 4.93 5.21
N LEU A 66 2.32 4.71 4.37
CA LEU A 66 1.51 5.69 3.69
C LEU A 66 0.11 5.67 4.31
N ASN A 67 -0.28 6.76 4.95
CA ASN A 67 -1.65 6.99 5.41
C ASN A 67 -2.32 7.92 4.42
N ILE A 68 -3.45 7.51 3.85
CA ILE A 68 -4.17 8.25 2.79
C ILE A 68 -5.65 8.40 3.14
N LEU A 69 -6.20 9.55 2.76
CA LEU A 69 -7.61 9.79 2.54
C LEU A 69 -7.86 9.66 1.03
N LYS A 70 -8.68 8.69 0.64
CA LYS A 70 -9.11 8.47 -0.74
C LYS A 70 -10.40 9.25 -1.02
N GLN A 71 -10.37 10.06 -2.08
CA GLN A 71 -11.53 10.79 -2.60
C GLN A 71 -11.62 10.59 -4.12
N GLY A 72 -12.43 9.63 -4.56
CA GLY A 72 -12.47 9.21 -5.96
C GLY A 72 -11.13 8.57 -6.36
N THR A 73 -10.44 9.16 -7.33
CA THR A 73 -9.09 8.76 -7.78
C THR A 73 -7.97 9.53 -7.08
N THR A 74 -8.30 10.61 -6.36
CA THR A 74 -7.32 11.42 -5.64
C THR A 74 -7.02 10.80 -4.28
N LEU A 75 -5.72 10.71 -3.97
CA LEU A 75 -5.21 10.30 -2.68
C LEU A 75 -4.47 11.47 -2.04
N GLU A 76 -4.78 11.74 -0.78
CA GLU A 76 -4.09 12.76 0.01
C GLU A 76 -3.73 12.20 1.37
N GLY A 77 -2.53 12.45 1.87
CA GLY A 77 -2.15 12.05 3.21
C GLY A 77 -0.67 12.21 3.45
N TYR A 78 -0.04 11.25 4.13
CA TYR A 78 1.37 11.36 4.50
C TYR A 78 2.10 10.02 4.46
N TYR A 79 3.37 10.09 4.07
CA TYR A 79 4.31 8.98 4.03
C TYR A 79 5.45 9.22 5.01
N GLY A 80 5.89 8.18 5.72
CA GLY A 80 7.07 8.23 6.58
C GLY A 80 7.18 7.02 7.50
N TYR A 81 8.08 7.11 8.47
CA TYR A 81 8.34 6.03 9.40
C TYR A 81 7.42 6.16 10.63
N PRO A 82 6.75 5.07 11.05
CA PRO A 82 6.05 5.01 12.33
C PRO A 82 6.93 5.51 13.48
N HIS A 83 6.33 6.29 14.37
CA HIS A 83 7.00 6.84 15.56
C HIS A 83 8.22 7.74 15.28
N SER A 84 8.35 8.26 14.05
CA SER A 84 9.33 9.29 13.69
C SER A 84 8.70 10.68 13.63
N GLY A 85 9.53 11.72 13.48
CA GLY A 85 9.10 13.07 13.12
C GLY A 85 9.29 13.39 11.62
N SER A 86 9.64 12.39 10.82
CA SER A 86 10.03 12.56 9.42
C SER A 86 8.89 12.09 8.52
N PHE A 87 8.12 13.04 8.02
CA PHE A 87 6.99 12.77 7.14
C PHE A 87 7.03 13.67 5.91
N VAL A 88 6.47 13.17 4.81
CA VAL A 88 6.13 13.94 3.61
C VAL A 88 4.63 13.84 3.42
N CYS A 89 3.92 14.96 3.36
CA CYS A 89 2.54 14.93 2.93
C CYS A 89 2.49 14.79 1.42
N LEU A 90 1.61 13.93 0.93
CA LEU A 90 1.49 13.57 -0.47
C LEU A 90 0.06 13.86 -0.95
N ARG A 91 -0.06 14.42 -2.15
CA ARG A 91 -1.33 14.58 -2.86
C ARG A 91 -1.16 14.20 -4.32
N GLY A 92 -1.96 13.26 -4.80
CA GLY A 92 -1.75 12.69 -6.13
C GLY A 92 -2.73 11.59 -6.50
N GLN A 93 -2.29 10.72 -7.41
CA GLN A 93 -3.06 9.59 -7.92
C GLN A 93 -2.15 8.36 -8.02
N VAL A 94 -2.75 7.18 -8.11
CA VAL A 94 -2.02 5.92 -8.29
C VAL A 94 -2.27 5.35 -9.68
N SER A 95 -1.19 4.94 -10.34
CA SER A 95 -1.20 4.18 -11.59
C SER A 95 -0.26 2.99 -11.42
N GLU A 96 -0.73 1.77 -11.72
CA GLU A 96 -0.02 0.53 -11.44
C GLU A 96 0.45 0.43 -9.97
N ASN A 97 1.76 0.51 -9.72
CA ASN A 97 2.39 0.47 -8.40
C ASN A 97 3.00 1.82 -7.98
N TRP A 98 2.72 2.88 -8.73
CA TRP A 98 3.29 4.19 -8.52
C TRP A 98 2.22 5.16 -8.07
N PHE A 99 2.53 5.90 -7.00
CA PHE A 99 1.87 7.15 -6.71
C PHE A 99 2.66 8.27 -7.40
N ASP A 100 1.95 9.14 -8.11
CA ASP A 100 2.49 10.33 -8.75
C ASP A 100 1.68 11.56 -8.32
N GLY A 101 2.36 12.62 -7.90
CA GLY A 101 1.72 13.83 -7.42
C GLY A 101 2.69 14.87 -6.89
N GLN A 102 2.27 15.58 -5.85
CA GLN A 102 3.05 16.61 -5.15
C GLN A 102 3.42 16.13 -3.74
N GLY A 103 4.54 16.65 -3.25
CA GLY A 103 5.02 16.42 -1.90
C GLY A 103 5.09 17.72 -1.10
N LEU A 104 4.89 17.65 0.20
CA LEU A 104 4.98 18.78 1.10
C LEU A 104 5.73 18.37 2.36
N VAL A 105 6.77 19.15 2.70
CA VAL A 105 7.61 18.92 3.88
C VAL A 105 7.70 20.20 4.72
N MET A 106 7.96 20.05 6.01
CA MET A 106 8.34 21.15 6.89
C MET A 106 9.85 21.12 7.12
N SER A 107 10.45 22.29 7.14
CA SER A 107 11.81 22.53 7.60
C SER A 107 11.76 23.44 8.83
N TRP A 108 12.58 23.13 9.83
CA TRP A 108 12.68 23.89 11.08
C TRP A 108 14.12 23.82 11.60
N VAL A 109 14.46 24.57 12.65
CA VAL A 109 15.83 24.67 13.18
C VAL A 109 16.49 23.31 13.47
N GLY A 110 15.70 22.31 13.89
CA GLY A 110 16.18 20.94 14.15
C GLY A 110 16.29 20.04 12.91
N ASN A 111 15.73 20.45 11.78
CA ASN A 111 15.77 19.77 10.48
C ASN A 111 15.75 20.82 9.35
N ALA A 112 16.82 21.61 9.30
CA ALA A 112 16.92 22.75 8.39
C ALA A 112 17.31 22.28 6.99
N TRP A 113 16.53 22.71 5.99
CA TRP A 113 16.86 22.55 4.57
C TRP A 113 17.62 23.79 4.15
N GLN A 114 18.95 23.67 4.03
CA GLN A 114 19.81 24.80 3.68
C GLN A 114 19.63 25.20 2.21
N ASP A 115 19.51 24.20 1.33
CA ASP A 115 19.22 24.35 -0.08
C ASP A 115 17.99 23.53 -0.42
N ILE A 116 16.99 24.14 -1.07
CA ILE A 116 15.78 23.45 -1.52
C ILE A 116 16.09 22.77 -2.87
N PRO A 117 16.12 21.43 -2.93
CA PRO A 117 16.51 20.71 -4.14
C PRO A 117 15.56 20.98 -5.30
N GLN A 118 16.13 21.33 -6.45
CA GLN A 118 15.40 21.41 -7.72
C GLN A 118 15.44 20.08 -8.48
N GLU A 119 16.58 19.40 -8.42
CA GLU A 119 16.79 18.09 -9.04
C GLU A 119 16.14 16.96 -8.22
N THR A 120 15.90 15.83 -8.89
CA THR A 120 15.35 14.64 -8.24
C THR A 120 16.33 14.06 -7.22
N PHE A 121 15.84 13.81 -6.01
CA PHE A 121 16.55 13.09 -4.96
C PHE A 121 15.63 12.05 -4.30
N ILE A 122 16.24 11.08 -3.62
CA ILE A 122 15.54 10.08 -2.82
C ILE A 122 15.36 10.62 -1.41
N TRP A 123 14.11 10.69 -0.94
CA TRP A 123 13.80 11.20 0.39
C TRP A 123 13.98 10.13 1.48
N ASP A 124 13.58 8.89 1.22
CA ASP A 124 13.65 7.76 2.15
C ASP A 124 14.86 6.86 1.87
N TYR A 125 16.07 7.40 1.91
CA TYR A 125 17.26 6.55 1.83
C TYR A 125 17.47 5.81 3.17
N PRO A 126 17.67 4.47 3.18
CA PRO A 126 18.03 3.60 2.05
C PRO A 126 16.87 2.81 1.40
N GLU A 127 15.62 3.03 1.79
CA GLU A 127 14.45 2.33 1.22
C GLU A 127 14.23 2.64 -0.27
N GLU A 128 14.62 3.83 -0.74
CA GLU A 128 14.60 4.24 -2.14
C GLU A 128 13.23 4.14 -2.82
N ARG A 129 12.15 4.47 -2.10
CA ARG A 129 10.78 4.39 -2.62
C ARG A 129 10.19 5.74 -2.99
N LEU A 130 10.47 6.78 -2.21
CA LEU A 130 9.96 8.14 -2.43
C LEU A 130 11.05 9.02 -3.02
N SER A 131 10.82 9.51 -4.24
CA SER A 131 11.61 10.60 -4.81
C SER A 131 10.82 11.90 -4.84
N LEU A 132 11.52 13.00 -4.63
CA LEU A 132 10.99 14.37 -4.68
C LEU A 132 11.86 15.21 -5.61
N SER A 133 11.25 16.19 -6.28
CA SER A 133 11.97 17.18 -7.10
C SER A 133 11.18 18.48 -7.25
N GLN A 134 11.84 19.52 -7.78
CA GLN A 134 11.23 20.83 -8.03
C GLN A 134 10.65 21.46 -6.76
N GLY A 135 11.48 21.56 -5.72
CA GLY A 135 11.08 22.11 -4.43
C GLY A 135 10.95 23.63 -4.45
N GLU A 136 9.90 24.16 -3.83
CA GLU A 136 9.65 25.60 -3.72
C GLU A 136 9.18 25.94 -2.30
N LEU A 137 9.68 27.05 -1.75
CA LEU A 137 9.21 27.57 -0.47
C LEU A 137 7.83 28.19 -0.65
N VAL A 138 6.81 27.63 0.01
CA VAL A 138 5.40 28.08 -0.13
C VAL A 138 4.86 28.79 1.10
N ARG A 139 5.44 28.57 2.29
CA ARG A 139 5.04 29.25 3.54
C ARG A 139 6.23 29.36 4.48
N SER A 140 6.26 30.42 5.28
CA SER A 140 7.23 30.61 6.35
C SER A 140 6.52 31.19 7.58
N GLU A 141 6.77 30.64 8.76
CA GLU A 141 6.13 31.08 10.00
C GLU A 141 7.08 31.16 11.20
N GLY A 142 6.78 32.10 12.09
CA GLY A 142 7.41 32.23 13.39
C GLY A 142 8.82 32.83 13.38
N ALA A 143 9.32 33.14 14.58
CA ALA A 143 10.69 33.62 14.78
C ALA A 143 11.73 32.52 14.51
N ASP A 144 11.34 31.25 14.70
CA ASP A 144 12.17 30.07 14.47
C ASP A 144 12.17 29.61 13.01
N GLN A 145 11.57 30.39 12.11
CA GLN A 145 11.58 30.17 10.65
C GLN A 145 11.17 28.74 10.25
N VAL A 146 9.96 28.33 10.64
CA VAL A 146 9.37 27.09 10.14
C VAL A 146 8.95 27.32 8.70
N HIS A 147 9.49 26.53 7.79
CA HIS A 147 9.30 26.66 6.35
C HIS A 147 8.52 25.46 5.82
N TRP A 148 7.52 25.70 4.97
CA TRP A 148 6.88 24.65 4.19
C TRP A 148 7.44 24.67 2.78
N ILE A 149 7.91 23.53 2.34
CA ILE A 149 8.52 23.33 1.03
C ILE A 149 7.62 22.36 0.25
N MET A 150 7.10 22.84 -0.88
CA MET A 150 6.30 22.04 -1.79
C MET A 150 7.19 21.53 -2.91
N PHE A 151 7.17 20.22 -3.14
CA PHE A 151 7.80 19.57 -4.29
C PHE A 151 6.73 19.33 -5.35
N GLN A 152 6.93 19.90 -6.54
CA GLN A 152 5.97 19.76 -7.63
C GLN A 152 5.88 18.32 -8.16
N THR A 153 6.94 17.53 -7.94
CA THR A 153 6.95 16.10 -8.25
C THR A 153 7.26 15.31 -6.98
N ALA A 154 6.37 14.39 -6.66
CA ALA A 154 6.56 13.29 -5.71
C ALA A 154 6.19 11.99 -6.39
N ARG A 155 7.11 11.03 -6.38
CA ARG A 155 6.90 9.70 -6.95
C ARG A 155 7.23 8.63 -5.92
N LEU A 156 6.23 7.84 -5.55
CA LEU A 156 6.36 6.79 -4.53
C LEU A 156 6.13 5.40 -5.14
N ASN A 157 7.11 4.51 -4.97
CA ASN A 157 6.97 3.10 -5.29
C ASN A 157 6.20 2.37 -4.18
N MET A 158 4.93 2.05 -4.47
CA MET A 158 4.04 1.34 -3.57
C MET A 158 4.06 -0.18 -3.74
N GLN A 159 4.99 -0.71 -4.56
CA GLN A 159 5.10 -2.15 -4.77
C GLN A 159 5.33 -2.88 -3.44
N SER A 160 4.55 -3.94 -3.24
CA SER A 160 4.61 -4.82 -2.07
C SER A 160 4.24 -4.15 -0.74
N MET A 161 3.48 -3.05 -0.76
CA MET A 161 2.88 -2.52 0.46
C MET A 161 1.64 -3.32 0.88
N TYR A 162 1.47 -3.53 2.17
CA TYR A 162 0.34 -4.19 2.81
C TYR A 162 -0.70 -3.17 3.22
N LEU A 163 -1.93 -3.32 2.75
CA LEU A 163 -3.07 -2.58 3.27
C LEU A 163 -3.44 -3.12 4.66
N TYR A 164 -3.46 -2.24 5.65
CA TYR A 164 -3.87 -2.57 7.01
C TYR A 164 -5.39 -2.43 7.14
N ASP A 165 -5.98 -3.13 8.12
CA ASP A 165 -7.44 -3.13 8.33
C ASP A 165 -7.98 -1.76 8.74
N SER A 166 -7.15 -0.94 9.39
CA SER A 166 -7.47 0.44 9.73
C SER A 166 -6.20 1.29 9.90
N PRO A 167 -6.28 2.61 9.65
CA PRO A 167 -5.19 3.53 9.97
C PRO A 167 -4.96 3.60 11.48
N GLN A 168 -3.71 3.44 11.89
CA GLN A 168 -3.28 3.49 13.29
C GLN A 168 -2.34 4.67 13.56
N MET A 169 -1.61 5.15 12.54
CA MET A 169 -0.66 6.25 12.72
C MET A 169 -1.35 7.58 13.01
N THR A 170 -0.78 8.33 13.95
CA THR A 170 -1.23 9.69 14.27
C THR A 170 -0.86 10.65 13.15
N SER A 171 -1.85 11.39 12.63
CA SER A 171 -1.66 12.35 11.56
C SER A 171 -0.78 13.55 11.97
N PRO A 172 0.19 13.98 11.15
CA PRO A 172 0.94 15.21 11.36
C PRO A 172 0.08 16.42 10.91
N THR A 173 -0.89 16.80 11.74
CA THR A 173 -1.99 17.71 11.36
C THR A 173 -1.54 19.10 10.89
N GLN A 174 -0.35 19.56 11.33
CA GLN A 174 0.24 20.84 10.90
C GLN A 174 0.98 20.75 9.56
N LEU A 175 1.40 19.55 9.16
CA LEU A 175 2.18 19.33 7.94
C LEU A 175 1.28 19.25 6.71
N CYS A 176 0.16 18.53 6.79
CA CYS A 176 -0.69 18.23 5.63
C CYS A 176 -1.80 19.26 5.38
N ASP A 177 -1.66 20.49 5.88
CA ASP A 177 -2.56 21.58 5.51
C ASP A 177 -2.07 22.22 4.21
N TRP A 178 -2.72 21.86 3.11
CA TRP A 178 -2.41 22.34 1.76
C TRP A 178 -2.96 23.74 1.45
N SER A 179 -3.53 24.43 2.44
CA SER A 179 -4.16 25.74 2.26
C SER A 179 -3.09 26.84 2.16
N PHE A 180 -2.39 26.89 1.03
CA PHE A 180 -1.46 27.97 0.68
C PHE A 180 -2.15 28.88 -0.35
N ASN A 181 -2.72 29.99 0.10
CA ASN A 181 -3.27 31.05 -0.74
C ASN A 181 -2.25 32.17 -0.92
#